data_AF-A0A379ZZR8-F1
#
_entry.id   AF-A0A379ZZR8-F1
#
_cell.length_a   1.000
_cell.length_b   1.000
_cell.length_c   1.000
_cell.angle_alpha   90.00
_cell.angle_beta   90.00
_cell.angle_gamma   90.00
#
_symmetry.space_group_name_H-M   'P 1'
#
loop_
_entity.id
_entity.type
_entity.pdbx_description
1 polymer ?
#
loop_
_entity_poly.entity_id
_entity_poly.type
_entity_poly.pdbx_seq_one_letter_code
_entity_poly.pdbx_strand_id
1 'polypeptide(L)'
;MAQARTFAEYLREQPDGWLSAHHLMKSLRHDTLHAIPAPDAQGRSRIEPPRADQRALLKRLYLQQNWSEMLETADSTFSRGANHLWLDLQWYIHQALMKSGLEALADIVAADLKGLLTRLSGLETLAFSDGTPFADEVTLNWIQQNVLESTGGWGNDMPSAPRADGHDDILALEPEAVALADGEGPDVALTWLQTRPGIATARQQWLLRLLMGRIAEQYGRNELAVHLFAGLGERARDITLTEWEPELLFEVQARHLKLLRIKAGRSEADKARLTPLMDQLLASLIAVDPARAAVLCG
;
A
#
# COMPACT_ATOMS: atom_id res chain seq x y z
N MET A 1 -27.41 -1.67 21.49
CA MET A 1 -27.54 -2.26 20.14
C MET A 1 -28.95 -2.21 19.55
N ALA A 2 -30.04 -2.55 20.26
CA ALA A 2 -31.39 -2.51 19.68
C ALA A 2 -31.84 -1.07 19.32
N GLN A 3 -31.73 -0.13 20.26
CA GLN A 3 -32.06 1.29 20.03
C GLN A 3 -31.25 1.91 18.89
N ALA A 4 -29.95 1.59 18.80
CA ALA A 4 -29.09 2.07 17.72
C ALA A 4 -29.55 1.62 16.34
N ARG A 5 -30.08 0.39 16.21
CA ARG A 5 -30.63 -0.08 14.94
C ARG A 5 -31.91 0.66 14.56
N THR A 6 -32.78 0.96 15.53
CA THR A 6 -33.97 1.79 15.29
C THR A 6 -33.58 3.19 14.83
N PHE A 7 -32.55 3.80 15.42
CA PHE A 7 -32.03 5.08 14.94
C PHE A 7 -31.38 4.98 13.56
N ALA A 8 -30.63 3.91 13.27
CA ALA A 8 -30.07 3.68 11.94
C ALA A 8 -31.17 3.50 10.90
N GLU A 9 -32.24 2.77 11.21
CA GLU A 9 -33.43 2.62 10.35
C GLU A 9 -34.08 3.98 10.08
N TYR A 10 -34.31 4.79 11.12
CA TYR A 10 -34.81 6.15 10.97
C TYR A 10 -33.92 7.03 10.08
N LEU A 11 -32.59 6.94 10.23
CA LEU A 11 -31.64 7.67 9.40
C LEU A 11 -31.72 7.24 7.94
N ARG A 12 -31.89 5.94 7.64
CA ARG A 12 -32.06 5.44 6.27
C ARG A 12 -33.33 5.94 5.59
N GLU A 13 -34.37 6.27 6.35
CA GLU A 13 -35.61 6.86 5.82
C GLU A 13 -35.45 8.35 5.43
N GLN A 14 -34.37 9.01 5.87
CA GLN A 14 -34.09 10.39 5.49
C GLN A 14 -33.43 10.49 4.10
N PRO A 15 -33.64 11.59 3.36
CA PRO A 15 -32.92 11.84 2.11
C PRO A 15 -31.40 11.77 2.33
N ASP A 16 -30.71 11.02 1.46
CA ASP A 16 -29.25 10.78 1.53
C ASP A 16 -28.74 10.27 2.89
N GLY A 17 -29.62 9.66 3.70
CA GLY A 17 -29.33 9.27 5.08
C GLY A 17 -28.59 7.94 5.25
N TRP A 18 -28.30 7.22 4.15
CA TRP A 18 -27.61 5.93 4.17
C TRP A 18 -26.26 6.01 4.89
N LEU A 19 -25.44 7.02 4.56
CA LEU A 19 -24.11 7.18 5.14
C LEU A 19 -24.17 7.38 6.66
N SER A 20 -25.06 8.24 7.12
CA SER A 20 -25.27 8.52 8.55
C SER A 20 -25.70 7.25 9.30
N ALA A 21 -26.61 6.46 8.72
CA ALA A 21 -27.03 5.19 9.30
C ALA A 21 -25.88 4.17 9.36
N HIS A 22 -25.09 4.08 8.29
CA HIS A 22 -23.95 3.20 8.17
C HIS A 22 -22.86 3.54 9.21
N HIS A 23 -22.48 4.82 9.32
CA HIS A 23 -21.50 5.30 10.29
C HIS A 23 -21.95 5.10 11.74
N LEU A 24 -23.22 5.34 12.05
CA LEU A 24 -23.74 5.06 13.39
C LEU A 24 -23.49 3.60 13.80
N MET A 25 -23.75 2.67 12.87
CA MET A 25 -23.52 1.25 13.12
C MET A 25 -22.05 0.88 13.15
N LYS A 26 -21.21 1.48 12.28
CA LYS A 26 -19.75 1.31 12.31
C LYS A 26 -19.16 1.78 13.61
N SER A 27 -19.42 3.00 14.07
CA SER A 27 -18.84 3.50 15.32
C SER A 27 -19.22 2.66 16.52
N LEU A 28 -20.47 2.20 16.60
CA LEU A 28 -20.89 1.34 17.70
C LEU A 28 -20.25 -0.06 17.68
N ARG A 29 -19.81 -0.53 16.52
CA ARG A 29 -19.31 -1.90 16.33
C ARG A 29 -17.80 -1.97 16.19
N HIS A 30 -17.19 -1.08 15.44
CA HIS A 30 -15.77 -1.05 15.14
C HIS A 30 -14.99 -0.17 16.13
N ASP A 31 -15.49 1.00 16.50
CA ASP A 31 -14.78 1.90 17.43
C ASP A 31 -14.76 1.37 18.87
N THR A 32 -15.70 0.49 19.20
CA THR A 32 -15.78 -0.19 20.50
C THR A 32 -14.90 -1.44 20.61
N LEU A 33 -14.26 -1.89 19.51
CA LEU A 33 -13.29 -2.98 19.53
C LEU A 33 -11.92 -2.43 19.90
N HIS A 34 -11.37 -2.76 21.06
CA HIS A 34 -10.06 -2.22 21.49
C HIS A 34 -8.88 -3.17 21.28
N ALA A 35 -9.16 -4.43 20.94
CA ALA A 35 -8.14 -5.44 20.68
C ALA A 35 -8.65 -6.43 19.62
N ILE A 36 -7.72 -7.05 18.90
CA ILE A 36 -8.03 -8.14 17.99
C ILE A 36 -8.55 -9.36 18.78
N PRO A 37 -9.53 -10.13 18.25
CA PRO A 37 -9.95 -11.38 18.87
C PRO A 37 -8.77 -12.33 19.05
N ALA A 38 -8.62 -12.91 20.26
CA ALA A 38 -7.51 -13.81 20.55
C ALA A 38 -7.55 -15.05 19.62
N PRO A 39 -6.55 -15.24 18.74
CA PRO A 39 -6.50 -16.38 17.84
C PRO A 39 -5.97 -17.64 18.55
N ASP A 40 -6.35 -18.80 18.03
CA ASP A 40 -5.66 -20.06 18.31
C ASP A 40 -4.35 -20.18 17.51
N ALA A 41 -3.66 -21.33 17.64
CA ALA A 41 -2.39 -21.59 16.95
C ALA A 41 -2.52 -21.61 15.41
N GLN A 42 -3.74 -21.62 14.87
CA GLN A 42 -4.06 -21.63 13.45
C GLN A 42 -4.72 -20.31 13.00
N GLY A 43 -4.71 -19.26 13.82
CA GLY A 43 -5.29 -17.95 13.47
C GLY A 43 -6.81 -17.86 13.64
N ARG A 44 -7.47 -18.88 14.21
CA ARG A 44 -8.92 -18.93 14.35
C ARG A 44 -9.37 -18.32 15.66
N SER A 45 -10.43 -17.54 15.60
CA SER A 45 -11.09 -16.96 16.76
C SER A 45 -12.20 -17.86 17.29
N ARG A 46 -12.68 -17.58 18.51
CA ARG A 46 -13.88 -18.24 19.09
C ARG A 46 -15.20 -17.65 18.57
N ILE A 47 -15.16 -16.92 17.46
CA ILE A 47 -16.31 -16.19 16.93
C ILE A 47 -17.00 -17.04 15.90
N GLU A 48 -18.31 -17.18 16.03
CA GLU A 48 -19.15 -17.92 15.09
C GLU A 48 -19.11 -17.27 13.69
N PRO A 49 -19.00 -18.07 12.62
CA PRO A 49 -18.95 -17.57 11.26
C PRO A 49 -20.29 -16.97 10.81
N PRO A 50 -20.27 -16.11 9.78
CA PRO A 50 -21.47 -15.69 9.07
C PRO A 50 -22.23 -16.90 8.53
N ARG A 51 -23.57 -16.83 8.55
CA ARG A 51 -24.39 -17.95 8.10
C ARG A 51 -24.17 -18.22 6.60
N ALA A 52 -24.17 -19.50 6.23
CA ALA A 52 -23.87 -19.91 4.85
C ALA A 52 -24.89 -19.36 3.83
N ASP A 53 -26.16 -19.21 4.21
CA ASP A 53 -27.20 -18.59 3.39
C ASP A 53 -26.92 -17.11 3.12
N GLN A 54 -26.45 -16.35 4.12
CA GLN A 54 -26.05 -14.95 3.96
C GLN A 54 -24.86 -14.80 3.01
N ARG A 55 -23.85 -15.69 3.13
CA ARG A 55 -22.70 -15.74 2.22
C ARG A 55 -23.12 -16.05 0.78
N ALA A 56 -23.99 -17.05 0.59
CA ALA A 56 -24.50 -17.43 -0.72
C ALA A 56 -25.35 -16.32 -1.35
N LEU A 57 -26.16 -15.62 -0.54
CA LEU A 57 -26.99 -14.51 -1.01
C LEU A 57 -26.15 -13.36 -1.55
N LEU A 58 -25.13 -12.88 -0.81
CA LEU A 58 -24.26 -11.79 -1.26
C LEU A 58 -23.49 -12.15 -2.54
N LYS A 59 -22.94 -13.37 -2.62
CA LYS A 59 -22.30 -13.87 -3.85
C LYS A 59 -23.26 -13.89 -5.03
N ARG A 60 -24.51 -14.32 -4.83
CA ARG A 60 -25.54 -14.33 -5.87
C ARG A 60 -25.88 -12.92 -6.33
N LEU A 61 -26.09 -11.98 -5.41
CA LEU A 61 -26.41 -10.58 -5.73
C LEU A 61 -25.29 -9.92 -6.52
N TYR A 62 -24.02 -10.19 -6.16
CA TYR A 62 -22.86 -9.73 -6.91
C TYR A 62 -22.85 -10.25 -8.34
N LEU A 63 -23.06 -11.57 -8.54
CA LEU A 63 -23.12 -12.18 -9.87
C LEU A 63 -24.29 -11.65 -10.72
N GLN A 64 -25.41 -11.31 -10.07
CA GLN A 64 -26.59 -10.72 -10.71
C GLN A 64 -26.45 -9.22 -10.96
N GLN A 65 -25.35 -8.60 -10.51
CA GLN A 65 -25.12 -7.15 -10.56
C GLN A 65 -26.25 -6.33 -9.91
N ASN A 66 -26.90 -6.90 -8.89
CA ASN A 66 -27.96 -6.25 -8.14
C ASN A 66 -27.34 -5.44 -6.99
N TRP A 67 -26.80 -4.26 -7.33
CA TRP A 67 -25.99 -3.45 -6.42
C TRP A 67 -26.80 -2.84 -5.26
N SER A 68 -28.04 -2.44 -5.49
CA SER A 68 -28.90 -1.86 -4.46
C SER A 68 -29.24 -2.88 -3.37
N GLU A 69 -29.73 -4.05 -3.75
CA GLU A 69 -30.06 -5.12 -2.79
C GLU A 69 -28.79 -5.65 -2.09
N MET A 70 -27.65 -5.68 -2.80
CA MET A 70 -26.36 -6.06 -2.20
C MET A 70 -25.94 -5.08 -1.10
N LEU A 71 -26.06 -3.77 -1.36
CA LEU A 71 -25.72 -2.72 -0.39
C LEU A 71 -26.59 -2.83 0.87
N GLU A 72 -27.90 -2.95 0.71
CA GLU A 72 -28.85 -3.09 1.83
C GLU A 72 -28.61 -4.39 2.62
N THR A 73 -28.40 -5.50 1.91
CA THR A 73 -28.15 -6.81 2.52
C THR A 73 -26.86 -6.81 3.32
N ALA A 74 -25.77 -6.25 2.77
CA ALA A 74 -24.49 -6.17 3.45
C ALA A 74 -24.56 -5.28 4.70
N ASP A 75 -25.19 -4.11 4.62
CA ASP A 75 -25.33 -3.17 5.73
C ASP A 75 -26.22 -3.73 6.87
N SER A 76 -27.33 -4.40 6.51
CA SER A 76 -28.19 -5.10 7.47
C SER A 76 -27.47 -6.27 8.14
N THR A 77 -26.65 -7.01 7.38
CA THR A 77 -25.86 -8.14 7.88
C THR A 77 -24.78 -7.67 8.85
N PHE A 78 -24.09 -6.59 8.51
CA PHE A 78 -23.08 -5.93 9.35
C PHE A 78 -23.63 -5.55 10.73
N SER A 79 -24.88 -5.06 10.75
CA SER A 79 -25.56 -4.61 11.95
C SER A 79 -25.93 -5.73 12.95
N ARG A 80 -25.77 -7.01 12.58
CA ARG A 80 -26.25 -8.18 13.33
C ARG A 80 -25.10 -9.09 13.78
N GLY A 81 -25.26 -9.69 14.97
CA GLY A 81 -24.31 -10.66 15.51
C GLY A 81 -22.86 -10.16 15.54
N ALA A 82 -21.92 -11.10 15.31
CA ALA A 82 -20.49 -10.80 15.19
C ALA A 82 -20.06 -10.44 13.76
N ASN A 83 -21.00 -10.28 12.82
CA ASN A 83 -20.71 -10.04 11.40
C ASN A 83 -19.93 -8.75 11.12
N HIS A 84 -19.85 -7.80 12.04
CA HIS A 84 -18.93 -6.65 11.93
C HIS A 84 -17.45 -7.01 11.75
N LEU A 85 -17.04 -8.24 12.10
CA LEU A 85 -15.68 -8.74 11.88
C LEU A 85 -15.53 -9.44 10.52
N TRP A 86 -16.64 -9.63 9.79
CA TRP A 86 -16.61 -10.16 8.43
C TRP A 86 -16.30 -9.01 7.47
N LEU A 87 -15.01 -8.86 7.15
CA LEU A 87 -14.49 -7.75 6.36
C LEU A 87 -14.96 -7.80 4.90
N ASP A 88 -15.33 -8.97 4.38
CA ASP A 88 -15.92 -9.07 3.03
C ASP A 88 -17.18 -8.20 2.90
N LEU A 89 -17.92 -7.96 3.98
CA LEU A 89 -19.07 -7.05 3.94
C LEU A 89 -18.66 -5.64 3.53
N GLN A 90 -17.49 -5.16 3.96
CA GLN A 90 -16.99 -3.85 3.55
C GLN A 90 -16.63 -3.85 2.07
N TRP A 91 -16.04 -4.94 1.56
CA TRP A 91 -15.77 -5.10 0.13
C TRP A 91 -17.06 -5.09 -0.69
N TYR A 92 -18.09 -5.84 -0.30
CA TYR A 92 -19.38 -5.82 -0.99
C TYR A 92 -20.00 -4.42 -0.98
N ILE A 93 -20.01 -3.72 0.16
CA ILE A 93 -20.52 -2.35 0.26
C ILE A 93 -19.75 -1.42 -0.68
N HIS A 94 -18.42 -1.48 -0.66
CA HIS A 94 -17.57 -0.68 -1.53
C HIS A 94 -17.86 -0.96 -3.02
N GLN A 95 -17.93 -2.22 -3.43
CA GLN A 95 -18.25 -2.59 -4.81
C GLN A 95 -19.66 -2.11 -5.23
N ALA A 96 -20.66 -2.24 -4.35
CA ALA A 96 -22.01 -1.76 -4.62
C ALA A 96 -22.05 -0.24 -4.86
N LEU A 97 -21.31 0.53 -4.05
CA LEU A 97 -21.24 1.99 -4.14
C LEU A 97 -20.51 2.42 -5.41
N MET A 98 -19.34 1.83 -5.71
CA MET A 98 -18.61 2.09 -6.95
C MET A 98 -19.44 1.81 -8.19
N LYS A 99 -20.14 0.66 -8.22
CA LYS A 99 -20.98 0.28 -9.38
C LYS A 99 -22.27 1.08 -9.49
N SER A 100 -22.72 1.69 -8.40
CA SER A 100 -23.83 2.65 -8.38
C SER A 100 -23.41 4.10 -8.69
N GLY A 101 -22.13 4.35 -8.98
CA GLY A 101 -21.60 5.70 -9.26
C GLY A 101 -21.47 6.60 -8.02
N LEU A 102 -21.52 6.02 -6.82
CA LEU A 102 -21.40 6.71 -5.53
C LEU A 102 -19.96 6.62 -5.01
N GLU A 103 -19.00 7.02 -5.84
CA GLU A 103 -17.55 6.84 -5.58
C GLU A 103 -17.12 7.52 -4.28
N ALA A 104 -17.59 8.74 -4.02
CA ALA A 104 -17.30 9.44 -2.77
C ALA A 104 -17.72 8.64 -1.53
N LEU A 105 -18.85 7.92 -1.58
CA LEU A 105 -19.27 7.06 -0.46
C LEU A 105 -18.44 5.78 -0.37
N ALA A 106 -17.97 5.25 -1.50
CA ALA A 106 -17.07 4.10 -1.52
C ALA A 106 -15.72 4.45 -0.86
N ASP A 107 -15.16 5.63 -1.17
CA ASP A 107 -13.93 6.14 -0.57
C ASP A 107 -14.07 6.32 0.94
N ILE A 108 -15.22 6.84 1.41
CA ILE A 108 -15.56 6.89 2.83
C ILE A 108 -15.46 5.51 3.48
N VAL A 109 -16.09 4.50 2.86
CA VAL A 109 -16.12 3.14 3.42
C VAL A 109 -14.72 2.53 3.48
N ALA A 110 -13.88 2.79 2.47
CA ALA A 110 -12.48 2.37 2.46
C ALA A 110 -11.66 3.09 3.53
N ALA A 111 -11.82 4.40 3.70
CA ALA A 111 -11.12 5.18 4.71
C ALA A 111 -11.46 4.72 6.14
N ASP A 112 -12.73 4.42 6.42
CA ASP A 112 -13.15 3.87 7.71
C ASP A 112 -12.46 2.51 7.99
N LEU A 113 -12.42 1.63 6.99
CA LEU A 113 -11.78 0.32 7.12
C LEU A 113 -10.28 0.47 7.33
N LYS A 114 -9.62 1.43 6.66
CA LYS A 114 -8.22 1.77 6.90
C LYS A 114 -7.99 2.18 8.35
N GLY A 115 -8.85 3.05 8.89
CA GLY A 115 -8.77 3.48 10.29
C GLY A 115 -8.88 2.31 11.27
N LEU A 116 -9.81 1.38 11.02
CA LEU A 116 -9.95 0.16 11.81
C LEU A 116 -8.69 -0.71 11.78
N LEU A 117 -8.17 -1.03 10.60
CA LEU A 117 -7.04 -1.94 10.42
C LEU A 117 -5.70 -1.32 10.87
N THR A 118 -5.59 0.01 10.81
CA THR A 118 -4.46 0.73 11.40
C THR A 118 -4.46 0.60 12.93
N ARG A 119 -5.64 0.66 13.55
CA ARG A 119 -5.79 0.54 15.01
C ARG A 119 -5.69 -0.89 15.51
N LEU A 120 -6.14 -1.86 14.71
CA LEU A 120 -6.21 -3.28 15.03
C LEU A 120 -5.45 -4.10 13.97
N SER A 121 -4.14 -3.89 13.87
CA SER A 121 -3.32 -4.53 12.85
C SER A 121 -3.33 -6.05 12.96
N GLY A 122 -3.42 -6.73 11.81
CA GLY A 122 -3.51 -8.19 11.74
C GLY A 122 -4.93 -8.74 11.87
N LEU A 123 -5.95 -7.90 12.11
CA LEU A 123 -7.35 -8.32 12.15
C LEU A 123 -7.78 -9.01 10.85
N GLU A 124 -7.30 -8.51 9.71
CA GLU A 124 -7.54 -9.01 8.36
C GLU A 124 -6.97 -10.41 8.11
N THR A 125 -6.04 -10.86 8.95
CA THR A 125 -5.41 -12.20 8.85
C THR A 125 -6.12 -13.27 9.69
N LEU A 126 -7.11 -12.88 10.50
CA LEU A 126 -7.82 -13.78 11.40
C LEU A 126 -8.94 -14.55 10.69
N ALA A 127 -9.37 -15.65 11.33
CA ALA A 127 -10.48 -16.47 10.88
C ALA A 127 -11.56 -16.66 11.97
N PHE A 128 -12.77 -17.02 11.54
CA PHE A 128 -13.86 -17.50 12.40
C PHE A 128 -13.55 -18.89 12.97
N SER A 129 -14.40 -19.36 13.88
CA SER A 129 -14.24 -20.66 14.55
C SER A 129 -14.22 -21.86 13.60
N ASP A 130 -14.89 -21.77 12.45
CA ASP A 130 -14.91 -22.80 11.41
C ASP A 130 -13.73 -22.72 10.44
N GLY A 131 -12.84 -21.73 10.60
CA GLY A 131 -11.72 -21.46 9.71
C GLY A 131 -12.05 -20.59 8.50
N THR A 132 -13.29 -20.14 8.32
CA THR A 132 -13.63 -19.10 7.34
C THR A 132 -12.82 -17.84 7.66
N PRO A 133 -12.06 -17.24 6.73
CA PRO A 133 -11.29 -16.04 7.03
C PRO A 133 -12.20 -14.83 7.23
N PHE A 134 -11.74 -13.83 7.98
CA PHE A 134 -12.45 -12.56 8.13
C PHE A 134 -12.50 -11.77 6.83
N ALA A 135 -11.43 -11.86 6.03
CA ALA A 135 -11.34 -11.38 4.66
C ALA A 135 -10.94 -12.55 3.75
N ASP A 136 -11.75 -12.86 2.72
CA ASP A 136 -11.35 -13.80 1.69
C ASP A 136 -10.19 -13.26 0.85
N GLU A 137 -9.60 -14.10 -0.02
CA GLU A 137 -8.44 -13.71 -0.81
C GLU A 137 -8.68 -12.46 -1.67
N VAL A 138 -9.89 -12.26 -2.17
CA VAL A 138 -10.26 -11.09 -2.99
C VAL A 138 -10.33 -9.85 -2.13
N THR A 139 -11.00 -9.94 -0.97
CA THR A 139 -11.10 -8.85 -0.01
C THR A 139 -9.73 -8.48 0.56
N LEU A 140 -8.88 -9.47 0.88
CA LEU A 140 -7.56 -9.25 1.45
C LEU A 140 -6.65 -8.54 0.45
N ASN A 141 -6.69 -8.94 -0.82
CA ASN A 141 -5.95 -8.25 -1.88
C ASN A 141 -6.44 -6.80 -2.06
N TRP A 142 -7.76 -6.58 -2.11
CA TRP A 142 -8.34 -5.23 -2.15
C TRP A 142 -7.93 -4.39 -0.92
N ILE A 143 -7.89 -4.97 0.27
CA ILE A 143 -7.44 -4.27 1.48
C ILE A 143 -5.98 -3.82 1.33
N GLN A 144 -5.10 -4.69 0.85
CA GLN A 144 -3.69 -4.37 0.66
C GLN A 144 -3.51 -3.24 -0.37
N GLN A 145 -4.10 -3.39 -1.55
CA GLN A 145 -3.88 -2.50 -2.69
C GLN A 145 -4.67 -1.18 -2.63
N ASN A 146 -5.88 -1.18 -2.06
CA ASN A 146 -6.80 -0.05 -2.16
C ASN A 146 -7.15 0.59 -0.82
N VAL A 147 -6.98 -0.12 0.30
CA VAL A 147 -7.37 0.41 1.62
C VAL A 147 -6.13 0.85 2.41
N LEU A 148 -5.11 -0.01 2.50
CA LEU A 148 -3.89 0.26 3.24
C LEU A 148 -2.91 1.12 2.42
N GLU A 149 -2.75 0.82 1.13
CA GLU A 149 -1.91 1.59 0.19
C GLU A 149 -2.53 2.93 -0.26
N SER A 150 -3.83 3.18 -0.02
CA SER A 150 -4.45 4.49 -0.28
C SER A 150 -3.98 5.55 0.72
N THR A 151 -2.73 6.01 0.60
CA THR A 151 -2.26 7.27 1.18
C THR A 151 -2.76 8.42 0.32
N GLY A 152 -3.95 8.94 0.64
CA GLY A 152 -4.43 10.16 -0.02
C GLY A 152 -5.93 10.35 0.09
N GLY A 153 -6.42 10.63 1.29
CA GLY A 153 -7.82 11.01 1.42
C GLY A 153 -8.29 10.86 2.84
N TRP A 154 -8.03 11.89 3.65
CA TRP A 154 -9.05 12.58 4.47
C TRP A 154 -8.38 13.49 5.48
N GLY A 155 -8.53 14.79 5.23
CA GLY A 155 -8.15 15.83 6.17
C GLY A 155 -7.73 17.13 5.51
N ASN A 156 -8.65 17.80 4.81
CA ASN A 156 -8.53 19.24 4.58
C ASN A 156 -9.72 19.96 5.22
N ASP A 157 -9.49 20.55 6.39
CA ASP A 157 -9.84 21.95 6.69
C ASP A 157 -9.43 22.30 8.13
N MET A 158 -8.15 22.60 8.31
CA MET A 158 -7.67 23.58 9.30
C MET A 158 -6.41 24.23 8.73
N PRO A 159 -6.27 25.57 8.75
CA PRO A 159 -5.14 26.25 8.16
C PRO A 159 -3.91 25.99 9.03
N SER A 160 -3.09 25.03 8.65
CA SER A 160 -1.85 24.71 9.35
C SER A 160 -0.81 24.27 8.33
N ALA A 161 -0.06 25.27 7.88
CA ALA A 161 1.20 25.23 7.12
C ALA A 161 1.18 24.42 5.81
N PRO A 162 1.87 24.87 4.75
CA PRO A 162 1.95 24.11 3.51
C PRO A 162 2.70 22.79 3.78
N ARG A 163 1.98 21.69 4.02
CA ARG A 163 2.54 20.34 3.96
C ARG A 163 2.54 19.92 2.49
N ALA A 164 3.73 19.62 2.01
CA ALA A 164 4.01 19.27 0.63
C ALA A 164 3.41 17.91 0.27
N ASP A 165 2.27 17.92 -0.39
CA ASP A 165 1.74 16.76 -1.14
C ASP A 165 2.74 16.29 -2.21
N GLY A 166 2.80 14.97 -2.39
CA GLY A 166 3.49 14.31 -3.52
C GLY A 166 4.69 13.43 -3.16
N HIS A 167 4.83 12.97 -1.92
CA HIS A 167 6.08 12.36 -1.47
C HIS A 167 6.29 10.87 -1.85
N ASP A 168 5.25 10.05 -2.09
CA ASP A 168 5.42 8.60 -2.35
C ASP A 168 4.97 8.09 -3.73
N ASP A 169 4.52 8.97 -4.63
CA ASP A 169 3.97 8.60 -5.93
C ASP A 169 5.06 8.21 -6.97
N ILE A 170 6.33 8.56 -6.74
CA ILE A 170 7.36 8.42 -7.78
C ILE A 170 7.84 6.97 -7.96
N LEU A 171 8.03 6.22 -6.87
CA LEU A 171 8.45 4.82 -6.98
C LEU A 171 7.30 3.93 -7.47
N ALA A 172 6.04 4.33 -7.24
CA ALA A 172 4.86 3.64 -7.78
C ALA A 172 4.78 3.68 -9.32
N LEU A 173 5.58 4.54 -9.98
CA LEU A 173 5.69 4.60 -11.44
C LEU A 173 6.55 3.48 -12.03
N GLU A 174 7.21 2.67 -11.22
CA GLU A 174 8.06 1.57 -11.69
C GLU A 174 7.36 0.59 -12.65
N PRO A 175 6.17 0.04 -12.35
CA PRO A 175 5.48 -0.84 -13.29
C PRO A 175 5.16 -0.16 -14.63
N GLU A 176 4.80 1.13 -14.61
CA GLU A 176 4.51 1.89 -15.85
C GLU A 176 5.80 2.13 -16.66
N ALA A 177 6.89 2.50 -15.98
CA ALA A 177 8.19 2.69 -16.62
C ALA A 177 8.75 1.38 -17.21
N VAL A 178 8.55 0.24 -16.53
CA VAL A 178 8.90 -1.09 -17.04
C VAL A 178 8.04 -1.44 -18.26
N ALA A 179 6.72 -1.26 -18.18
CA ALA A 179 5.82 -1.52 -19.32
C ALA A 179 6.20 -0.68 -20.55
N LEU A 180 6.55 0.59 -20.35
CA LEU A 180 7.00 1.49 -21.41
C LEU A 180 8.36 1.07 -21.97
N ALA A 181 9.29 0.63 -21.13
CA ALA A 181 10.58 0.14 -21.56
C ALA A 181 10.49 -1.19 -22.34
N ASP A 182 9.58 -2.08 -21.94
CA ASP A 182 9.29 -3.33 -22.66
C ASP A 182 8.60 -3.10 -24.01
N GLY A 183 7.74 -2.08 -24.11
CA GLY A 183 7.01 -1.75 -25.34
C GLY A 183 7.79 -0.89 -26.33
N GLU A 184 8.36 0.22 -25.86
CA GLU A 184 8.95 1.28 -26.70
C GLU A 184 10.47 1.43 -26.51
N GLY A 185 11.05 0.70 -25.56
CA GLY A 185 12.48 0.69 -25.28
C GLY A 185 12.89 1.58 -24.11
N PRO A 186 14.06 1.30 -23.50
CA PRO A 186 14.49 1.95 -22.26
C PRO A 186 14.75 3.45 -22.41
N ASP A 187 15.15 3.92 -23.60
CA ASP A 187 15.42 5.34 -23.83
C ASP A 187 14.12 6.18 -23.79
N VAL A 188 13.01 5.60 -24.24
CA VAL A 188 11.67 6.23 -24.18
C VAL A 188 11.20 6.31 -22.73
N ALA A 189 11.31 5.22 -21.97
CA ALA A 189 10.96 5.20 -20.55
C ALA A 189 11.78 6.19 -19.72
N LEU A 190 13.10 6.29 -19.96
CA LEU A 190 13.95 7.26 -19.29
C LEU A 190 13.59 8.71 -19.63
N THR A 191 13.26 8.98 -20.90
CA THR A 191 12.82 10.32 -21.33
C THR A 191 11.49 10.68 -20.69
N TRP A 192 10.53 9.74 -20.67
CA TRP A 192 9.24 9.91 -20.03
C TRP A 192 9.36 10.25 -18.54
N LEU A 193 10.21 9.52 -17.81
CA LEU A 193 10.53 9.83 -16.42
C LEU A 193 11.17 11.23 -16.27
N GLN A 194 12.14 11.57 -17.13
CA GLN A 194 12.85 12.85 -17.06
C GLN A 194 11.94 14.06 -17.33
N THR A 195 10.88 13.91 -18.13
CA THR A 195 9.94 14.98 -18.50
C THR A 195 8.70 15.07 -17.60
N ARG A 196 8.64 14.28 -16.52
CA ARG A 196 7.48 14.26 -15.61
C ARG A 196 7.22 15.65 -14.99
N PRO A 197 5.99 16.20 -15.13
CA PRO A 197 5.59 17.38 -14.38
C PRO A 197 5.40 17.04 -12.89
N GLY A 198 5.44 18.05 -12.02
CA GLY A 198 5.15 17.88 -10.58
C GLY A 198 6.33 17.45 -9.71
N ILE A 199 7.54 17.38 -10.26
CA ILE A 199 8.77 17.08 -9.51
C ILE A 199 9.33 18.40 -8.95
N ALA A 200 9.00 18.71 -7.69
CA ALA A 200 9.34 19.99 -7.07
C ALA A 200 10.42 19.87 -5.99
N THR A 201 10.47 18.78 -5.23
CA THR A 201 11.36 18.66 -4.06
C THR A 201 12.67 17.91 -4.36
N ALA A 202 13.70 18.17 -3.56
CA ALA A 202 14.98 17.45 -3.66
C ALA A 202 14.81 15.94 -3.46
N ARG A 203 13.92 15.50 -2.54
CA ARG A 203 13.58 14.07 -2.35
C ARG A 203 12.89 13.50 -3.58
N GLN A 204 11.90 14.19 -4.15
CA GLN A 204 11.22 13.74 -5.37
C GLN A 204 12.20 13.58 -6.54
N GLN A 205 13.07 14.57 -6.73
CA GLN A 205 14.14 14.52 -7.73
C GLN A 205 15.18 13.42 -7.49
N TRP A 206 15.36 13.01 -6.24
CA TRP A 206 16.23 11.90 -5.86
C TRP A 206 15.55 10.56 -6.18
N LEU A 207 14.29 10.38 -5.77
CA LEU A 207 13.48 9.18 -6.05
C LEU A 207 13.28 8.94 -7.56
N LEU A 208 13.04 10.00 -8.34
CA LEU A 208 12.89 9.89 -9.79
C LEU A 208 14.17 9.36 -10.44
N ARG A 209 15.32 9.87 -10.00
CA ARG A 209 16.63 9.43 -10.50
C ARG A 209 17.00 8.03 -10.02
N LEU A 210 16.56 7.62 -8.83
CA LEU A 210 16.64 6.22 -8.39
C LEU A 210 15.85 5.32 -9.33
N LEU A 211 14.61 5.68 -9.67
CA LEU A 211 13.78 4.91 -10.59
C LEU A 211 14.42 4.80 -11.98
N MET A 212 14.94 5.90 -12.52
CA MET A 212 15.71 5.89 -13.77
C MET A 212 16.94 4.96 -13.68
N GLY A 213 17.60 4.91 -12.52
CA GLY A 213 18.70 3.99 -12.24
C GLY A 213 18.27 2.52 -12.27
N ARG A 214 17.11 2.19 -11.68
CA ARG A 214 16.53 0.83 -11.70
C ARG A 214 16.24 0.37 -13.13
N ILE A 215 15.58 1.21 -13.92
CA ILE A 215 15.28 0.94 -15.34
C ILE A 215 16.59 0.79 -16.13
N ALA A 216 17.56 1.69 -15.95
CA ALA A 216 18.84 1.58 -16.63
C ALA A 216 19.58 0.28 -16.30
N GLU A 217 19.59 -0.15 -15.03
CA GLU A 217 20.18 -1.43 -14.62
C GLU A 217 19.45 -2.62 -15.24
N GLN A 218 18.10 -2.65 -15.18
CA GLN A 218 17.29 -3.76 -15.66
C GLN A 218 17.44 -4.02 -17.16
N TYR A 219 17.52 -2.96 -17.97
CA TYR A 219 17.66 -3.06 -19.42
C TYR A 219 19.13 -3.00 -19.90
N GLY A 220 20.10 -3.25 -19.00
CA GLY A 220 21.51 -3.44 -19.35
C GLY A 220 22.29 -2.18 -19.69
N ARG A 221 21.76 -0.98 -19.41
CA ARG A 221 22.44 0.33 -19.55
C ARG A 221 23.36 0.58 -18.36
N ASN A 222 24.29 -0.35 -18.11
CA ASN A 222 25.07 -0.41 -16.87
C ASN A 222 25.93 0.83 -16.61
N GLU A 223 26.55 1.44 -17.64
CA GLU A 223 27.34 2.66 -17.47
C GLU A 223 26.48 3.84 -17.00
N LEU A 224 25.27 3.98 -17.55
CA LEU A 224 24.31 5.00 -17.12
C LEU A 224 23.87 4.75 -15.66
N ALA A 225 23.54 3.51 -15.32
CA ALA A 225 23.14 3.12 -13.98
C ALA A 225 24.25 3.39 -12.95
N VAL A 226 25.52 3.10 -13.26
CA VAL A 226 26.68 3.43 -12.40
C VAL A 226 26.72 4.93 -12.10
N HIS A 227 26.61 5.78 -13.14
CA HIS A 227 26.67 7.23 -12.95
C HIS A 227 25.46 7.77 -12.16
N LEU A 228 24.27 7.22 -12.38
CA LEU A 228 23.06 7.58 -11.63
C LEU A 228 23.21 7.22 -10.15
N PHE A 229 23.61 5.99 -9.82
CA PHE A 229 23.75 5.57 -8.43
C PHE A 229 24.91 6.28 -7.71
N ALA A 230 26.03 6.54 -8.39
CA ALA A 230 27.11 7.36 -7.83
C ALA A 230 26.61 8.77 -7.45
N GLY A 231 25.91 9.44 -8.34
CA GLY A 231 25.36 10.77 -8.09
C GLY A 231 24.23 10.79 -7.04
N LEU A 232 23.50 9.68 -6.86
CA LEU A 232 22.50 9.54 -5.79
C LEU A 232 23.15 9.35 -4.42
N GLY A 233 24.23 8.59 -4.33
CA GLY A 233 24.97 8.34 -3.09
C GLY A 233 25.60 9.60 -2.51
N GLU A 234 26.21 10.45 -3.34
CA GLU A 234 26.79 11.73 -2.90
C GLU A 234 25.71 12.68 -2.36
N ARG A 235 24.60 12.83 -3.11
CA ARG A 235 23.49 13.73 -2.74
C ARG A 235 22.65 13.22 -1.58
N ALA A 236 22.72 11.93 -1.23
CA ALA A 236 21.98 11.38 -0.10
C ALA A 236 22.38 12.00 1.25
N ARG A 237 23.63 12.51 1.35
CA ARG A 237 24.13 13.23 2.53
C ARG A 237 23.51 14.61 2.67
N ASP A 238 23.20 15.27 1.56
CA ASP A 238 22.66 16.64 1.54
C ASP A 238 21.18 16.71 1.91
N ILE A 239 20.45 15.59 1.77
CA ILE A 239 19.00 15.48 2.00
C ILE A 239 18.67 14.64 3.24
N THR A 240 19.64 14.45 4.14
CA THR A 240 19.50 13.67 5.39
C THR A 240 18.88 12.27 5.19
N LEU A 241 19.04 11.65 4.02
CA LEU A 241 18.34 10.41 3.68
C LEU A 241 18.69 9.25 4.62
N THR A 242 19.87 9.31 5.23
CA THR A 242 20.37 8.37 6.24
C THR A 242 19.49 8.31 7.49
N GLU A 243 18.75 9.38 7.80
CA GLU A 243 17.85 9.47 8.96
C GLU A 243 16.39 9.13 8.61
N TRP A 244 16.00 9.30 7.34
CA TRP A 244 14.59 9.23 6.91
C TRP A 244 14.25 7.94 6.13
N GLU A 245 15.16 7.43 5.30
CA GLU A 245 14.93 6.26 4.43
C GLU A 245 16.23 5.43 4.28
N PRO A 246 16.77 4.86 5.38
CA PRO A 246 18.05 4.14 5.35
C PRO A 246 18.04 2.95 4.38
N GLU A 247 16.86 2.35 4.14
CA GLU A 247 16.69 1.22 3.24
C GLU A 247 16.93 1.56 1.76
N LEU A 248 16.47 2.74 1.31
CA LEU A 248 16.68 3.21 -0.07
C LEU A 248 18.14 3.60 -0.30
N LEU A 249 18.80 4.19 0.71
CA LEU A 249 20.22 4.46 0.65
C LEU A 249 21.05 3.17 0.56
N PHE A 250 20.68 2.16 1.35
CA PHE A 250 21.29 0.83 1.27
C PHE A 250 21.13 0.23 -0.12
N GLU A 251 19.93 0.31 -0.72
CA GLU A 251 19.68 -0.19 -2.06
C GLU A 251 20.59 0.49 -3.11
N VAL A 252 20.66 1.82 -3.11
CA VAL A 252 21.50 2.58 -4.05
C VAL A 252 22.95 2.16 -3.96
N GLN A 253 23.49 2.07 -2.73
CA GLN A 253 24.88 1.69 -2.50
C GLN A 253 25.16 0.23 -2.90
N ALA A 254 24.22 -0.68 -2.62
CA ALA A 254 24.35 -2.09 -2.98
C ALA A 254 24.30 -2.30 -4.50
N ARG A 255 23.37 -1.63 -5.20
CA ARG A 255 23.29 -1.65 -6.68
C ARG A 255 24.53 -1.05 -7.32
N HIS A 256 25.02 0.08 -6.79
CA HIS A 256 26.27 0.69 -7.25
C HIS A 256 27.46 -0.28 -7.09
N LEU A 257 27.63 -0.86 -5.90
CA LEU A 257 28.69 -1.82 -5.62
C LEU A 257 28.64 -3.03 -6.57
N LYS A 258 27.44 -3.59 -6.81
CA LYS A 258 27.23 -4.70 -7.76
C LYS A 258 27.70 -4.32 -9.17
N LEU A 259 27.32 -3.15 -9.67
CA LEU A 259 27.73 -2.71 -11.00
C LEU A 259 29.24 -2.45 -11.09
N LEU A 260 29.85 -1.90 -10.04
CA LEU A 260 31.31 -1.73 -9.97
C LEU A 260 32.04 -3.07 -9.96
N ARG A 261 31.54 -4.09 -9.24
CA ARG A 261 32.08 -5.45 -9.28
C ARG A 261 32.04 -6.05 -10.68
N ILE A 262 30.92 -5.88 -11.39
CA ILE A 262 30.77 -6.33 -12.78
C ILE A 262 31.79 -5.62 -13.69
N LYS A 263 32.02 -4.31 -13.49
CA LYS A 263 33.00 -3.53 -14.27
C LYS A 263 34.44 -3.91 -13.95
N ALA A 264 34.77 -4.10 -12.68
CA ALA A 264 36.07 -4.56 -12.21
C ALA A 264 36.43 -5.96 -12.75
N GLY A 265 35.44 -6.83 -12.94
CA GLY A 265 35.64 -8.15 -13.55
C GLY A 265 36.05 -8.12 -15.03
N ARG A 266 35.99 -6.97 -15.72
CA ARG A 266 36.31 -6.84 -17.15
C ARG A 266 37.78 -6.52 -17.43
N SER A 267 38.51 -5.96 -16.48
CA SER A 267 39.92 -5.55 -16.64
C SER A 267 40.61 -5.40 -15.29
N GLU A 268 41.84 -5.92 -15.17
CA GLU A 268 42.66 -5.76 -13.95
C GLU A 268 43.03 -4.28 -13.69
N ALA A 269 43.13 -3.45 -14.74
CA ALA A 269 43.33 -2.01 -14.57
C ALA A 269 42.08 -1.31 -13.99
N ASP A 270 40.89 -1.72 -14.42
CA ASP A 270 39.64 -1.21 -13.87
C ASP A 270 39.42 -1.70 -12.44
N LYS A 271 39.77 -2.95 -12.15
CA LYS A 271 39.73 -3.53 -10.80
C LYS A 271 40.58 -2.71 -9.83
N ALA A 272 41.87 -2.50 -10.13
CA ALA A 272 42.75 -1.71 -9.28
C ALA A 272 42.25 -0.27 -9.06
N ARG A 273 41.64 0.35 -10.09
CA ARG A 273 41.06 1.69 -9.98
C ARG A 273 39.78 1.74 -9.14
N LEU A 274 38.94 0.70 -9.19
CA LEU A 274 37.62 0.68 -8.56
C LEU A 274 37.63 0.11 -7.14
N THR A 275 38.64 -0.69 -6.75
CA THR A 275 38.76 -1.28 -5.41
C THR A 275 38.57 -0.26 -4.28
N PRO A 276 39.23 0.92 -4.26
CA PRO A 276 39.06 1.87 -3.15
C PRO A 276 37.62 2.36 -2.99
N LEU A 277 36.91 2.57 -4.10
CA LEU A 277 35.51 2.99 -4.10
C LEU A 277 34.59 1.85 -3.65
N MET A 278 34.88 0.60 -4.05
CA MET A 278 34.13 -0.57 -3.61
C MET A 278 34.27 -0.79 -2.10
N ASP A 279 35.47 -0.62 -1.55
CA ASP A 279 35.73 -0.74 -0.11
C ASP A 279 35.00 0.35 0.69
N GLN A 280 34.98 1.58 0.17
CA GLN A 280 34.23 2.69 0.77
C GLN A 280 32.71 2.42 0.78
N LEU A 281 32.16 1.88 -0.30
CA LEU A 281 30.74 1.51 -0.40
C LEU A 281 30.38 0.35 0.54
N LEU A 282 31.25 -0.65 0.65
CA LEU A 282 31.05 -1.74 1.61
C LEU A 282 31.05 -1.22 3.05
N ALA A 283 31.99 -0.33 3.40
CA ALA A 283 32.02 0.29 4.72
C ALA A 283 30.74 1.10 5.01
N SER A 284 30.20 1.84 4.02
CA SER A 284 28.96 2.59 4.21
C SER A 284 27.75 1.67 4.35
N LEU A 285 27.68 0.57 3.59
CA LEU A 285 26.61 -0.43 3.71
C LEU A 285 26.60 -1.09 5.09
N ILE A 286 27.78 -1.45 5.62
CA ILE A 286 27.92 -2.02 6.97
C ILE A 286 27.50 -1.02 8.05
N ALA A 287 27.81 0.27 7.87
CA ALA A 287 27.40 1.32 8.80
C ALA A 287 25.88 1.54 8.81
N VAL A 288 25.19 1.31 7.69
CA VAL A 288 23.73 1.43 7.58
C VAL A 288 23.03 0.19 8.15
N ASP A 289 23.43 -1.01 7.71
CA ASP A 289 22.86 -2.27 8.20
C ASP A 289 23.92 -3.40 8.12
N PRO A 290 24.57 -3.75 9.25
CA PRO A 290 25.61 -4.78 9.25
C PRO A 290 25.06 -6.19 8.98
N ALA A 291 23.80 -6.47 9.35
CA ALA A 291 23.19 -7.79 9.14
C ALA A 291 22.90 -8.03 7.65
N ARG A 292 22.36 -7.01 6.96
CA ARG A 292 22.09 -7.07 5.53
C ARG A 292 23.37 -6.97 4.69
N ALA A 293 24.37 -6.19 5.15
CA ALA A 293 25.66 -6.07 4.47
C ALA A 293 26.52 -7.34 4.57
N ALA A 294 26.31 -8.22 5.56
CA ALA A 294 27.08 -9.44 5.72
C ALA A 294 27.07 -10.34 4.47
N VAL A 295 25.96 -10.36 3.72
CA VAL A 295 25.83 -11.12 2.46
C VAL A 295 26.69 -10.55 1.34
N LEU A 296 27.04 -9.26 1.42
CA LEU A 296 27.82 -8.54 0.41
C LEU A 296 29.32 -8.59 0.68
N CYS A 297 29.76 -8.99 1.88
CA CYS A 297 31.16 -9.10 2.29
C CYS A 297 31.89 -10.34 1.76
N GLY A 298 31.19 -11.23 1.04
CA GLY A 298 31.75 -12.41 0.36
C GLY A 298 32.19 -12.16 -1.07
#